data_AF-A0A926HEA2-F1
#
_entry.id   AF-A0A926HEA2-F1
#
_cell.length_a   1.000
_cell.length_b   1.000
_cell.length_c   1.000
_cell.angle_alpha   90.00
_cell.angle_beta   90.00
_cell.angle_gamma   90.00
#
_symmetry.space_group_name_H-M   'P 1'
#
loop_
_entity.id
_entity.type
_entity.pdbx_description
1 polymer ?
#
loop_
_entity_poly.entity_id
_entity_poly.type
_entity_poly.pdbx_seq_one_letter_code
_entity_poly.pdbx_strand_id
1 'polypeptide(L)'
;MSVYQDRREELERYEMQMGVARGRLAMAMDVLTDALILVGQHGVYCQSARQPGRPAMDIQMILKSLNDSKELVSDVMQELKLARDRNHADPDCGQASF
;
A
#
# COMPACT_ATOMS: atom_id res chain seq x y z
N MET A 1 12.79 0.82 5.85
CA MET A 1 12.78 -0.23 4.82
C MET A 1 11.49 -0.07 4.05
N SER A 2 11.48 -0.40 2.75
CA SER A 2 10.27 -0.29 1.93
C SER A 2 9.29 -1.41 2.28
N VAL A 3 8.00 -1.16 2.10
CA VAL A 3 6.93 -2.15 2.30
C VAL A 3 7.15 -3.43 1.48
N TYR A 4 7.82 -3.32 0.32
CA TYR A 4 8.20 -4.46 -0.52
C TYR A 4 9.17 -5.43 0.14
N GLN A 5 9.97 -4.96 1.09
CA GLN A 5 10.89 -5.80 1.86
C GLN A 5 10.22 -6.31 3.13
N ASP A 6 9.56 -5.41 3.86
CA ASP A 6 8.98 -5.71 5.17
C ASP A 6 7.77 -6.67 5.07
N ARG A 7 7.02 -6.63 3.96
CA ARG A 7 5.78 -7.40 3.74
C ARG A 7 5.84 -8.31 2.51
N ARG A 8 7.05 -8.70 2.08
CA ARG A 8 7.28 -9.41 0.80
C ARG A 8 6.38 -10.63 0.62
N GLU A 9 6.34 -11.53 1.60
CA GLU A 9 5.61 -12.80 1.49
C GLU A 9 4.09 -12.60 1.39
N GLU A 10 3.52 -11.69 2.19
CA GLU A 10 2.09 -11.37 2.12
C GLU A 10 1.75 -10.67 0.80
N LEU A 11 2.65 -9.82 0.31
CA LEU A 11 2.47 -9.10 -0.95
C LEU A 11 2.48 -10.07 -2.13
N GLU A 12 3.45 -10.97 -2.20
CA GLU A 12 3.52 -12.02 -3.23
C GLU A 12 2.25 -12.89 -3.22
N ARG A 13 1.73 -13.23 -2.03
CA ARG A 13 0.47 -13.98 -1.90
C ARG A 13 -0.71 -13.21 -2.49
N TYR A 14 -0.84 -11.92 -2.18
CA TYR A 14 -1.93 -11.10 -2.70
C TYR A 14 -1.82 -10.85 -4.21
N GLU A 15 -0.62 -10.61 -4.71
CA GLU A 15 -0.37 -10.45 -6.15
C GLU A 15 -0.69 -11.75 -6.91
N MET A 16 -0.34 -12.91 -6.35
CA MET A 16 -0.65 -14.21 -6.95
C MET A 16 -2.16 -14.49 -6.99
N GLN A 17 -2.89 -14.16 -5.92
CA GLN A 17 -4.33 -14.46 -5.81
C GLN A 17 -5.21 -13.51 -6.65
N MET A 18 -4.82 -12.24 -6.78
CA MET A 18 -5.69 -11.19 -7.33
C MET A 18 -5.12 -10.46 -8.56
N GLY A 19 -3.88 -10.77 -8.94
CA GLY A 19 -3.11 -10.00 -9.91
C GLY A 19 -2.43 -8.78 -9.26
N VAL A 20 -1.38 -8.26 -9.91
CA VAL A 20 -0.49 -7.23 -9.36
C VAL A 20 -1.23 -6.00 -8.83
N ALA A 21 -2.08 -5.38 -9.64
CA ALA A 21 -2.76 -4.15 -9.26
C ALA A 21 -3.72 -4.33 -8.07
N ARG A 22 -4.56 -5.38 -8.10
CA ARG A 22 -5.51 -5.66 -7.01
C ARG A 22 -4.82 -6.18 -5.76
N GLY A 23 -3.77 -6.98 -5.91
CA GLY A 23 -2.98 -7.51 -4.79
C GLY A 23 -2.26 -6.41 -4.02
N ARG A 24 -1.61 -5.47 -4.73
CA ARG A 24 -0.98 -4.30 -4.10
C ARG A 24 -1.99 -3.40 -3.40
N LEU A 25 -3.18 -3.22 -3.99
CA LEU A 25 -4.24 -2.44 -3.35
C LEU A 25 -4.77 -3.12 -2.07
N ALA A 26 -4.90 -4.44 -2.07
CA ALA A 26 -5.27 -5.20 -0.88
C ALA A 26 -4.23 -5.03 0.25
N MET A 27 -2.93 -5.17 -0.08
CA MET A 27 -1.86 -4.90 0.88
C MET A 27 -1.91 -3.46 1.41
N ALA A 28 -2.14 -2.48 0.53
CA ALA A 28 -2.23 -1.08 0.93
C ALA A 28 -3.36 -0.83 1.94
N MET A 29 -4.50 -1.52 1.76
CA MET A 29 -5.65 -1.46 2.67
C MET A 29 -5.36 -2.12 4.02
N ASP A 30 -4.65 -3.25 4.05
CA ASP A 30 -4.24 -3.90 5.29
C ASP A 30 -3.27 -3.01 6.09
N VAL A 31 -2.25 -2.46 5.42
CA VAL A 31 -1.29 -1.54 6.05
C VAL A 31 -1.97 -0.26 6.56
N LEU A 32 -2.97 0.23 5.83
CA LEU A 32 -3.78 1.36 6.30
C LEU A 32 -4.60 1.00 7.54
N THR A 33 -5.14 -0.22 7.59
CA THR A 33 -5.88 -0.73 8.75
C THR A 33 -4.98 -0.85 9.98
N ASP A 34 -3.74 -1.33 9.83
CA ASP A 34 -2.72 -1.32 10.89
C ASP A 34 -2.50 0.10 11.43
N ALA A 35 -2.42 1.11 10.55
CA ALA A 35 -2.26 2.51 10.94
C ALA A 35 -3.46 3.00 11.77
N LEU A 36 -4.69 2.67 11.37
CA LEU A 36 -5.91 3.05 12.10
C LEU A 36 -5.95 2.42 13.51
N ILE A 37 -5.53 1.16 13.64
CA ILE A 37 -5.42 0.49 14.94
C ILE A 37 -4.40 1.20 15.84
N LEU A 38 -3.23 1.54 15.30
CA LEU A 38 -2.19 2.26 16.05
C LEU A 38 -2.64 3.65 16.49
N VAL A 39 -3.44 4.36 15.70
CA VAL A 39 -4.06 5.64 16.10
C VAL A 39 -4.98 5.45 17.32
N GLY A 40 -5.79 4.39 17.32
CA GLY A 40 -6.64 4.05 18.47
C GLY A 40 -5.83 3.80 19.75
N GLN A 41 -4.70 3.11 19.64
CA GLN A 41 -3.80 2.87 20.77
C GLN A 41 -3.13 4.16 21.26
N HIS A 42 -2.70 5.04 20.34
CA HIS A 42 -2.14 6.35 20.68
C HIS A 42 -3.11 7.20 21.49
N GLY A 43 -4.39 7.24 21.09
CA GLY A 43 -5.44 7.99 21.80
C GLY A 43 -5.67 7.54 23.25
N VAL A 44 -5.37 6.27 23.58
CA VAL A 44 -5.52 5.70 24.92
C VAL A 44 -4.22 5.79 25.75
N TYR A 45 -3.06 5.61 25.11
CA TYR A 45 -1.78 5.37 25.80
C TYR A 45 -0.71 6.44 25.59
N CYS A 46 -1.04 7.63 25.06
CA CYS A 46 -0.05 8.68 24.83
C CYS A 46 0.56 9.21 26.15
N GLN A 47 1.56 8.51 26.68
CA GLN A 47 2.28 8.81 27.92
C GLN A 47 3.81 8.83 27.76
N SER A 48 4.35 8.61 26.57
CA SER A 48 5.77 8.29 26.43
C SER A 48 6.55 9.34 25.63
N ALA A 49 7.03 10.38 26.33
CA ALA A 49 8.16 11.21 25.88
C ALA A 49 9.51 10.51 26.17
N ARG A 50 9.72 9.30 25.62
CA ARG A 50 10.95 8.52 25.80
C ARG A 50 12.17 9.13 25.09
N GLN A 51 11.94 9.99 24.08
CA GLN A 51 12.99 10.60 23.26
C GLN A 51 12.66 12.08 23.01
N PRO A 52 13.32 13.03 23.68
CA PRO A 52 13.11 14.46 23.40
C PRO A 52 13.49 14.79 21.95
N GLY A 53 12.63 15.53 21.25
CA GLY A 53 12.83 15.93 19.85
C GLY A 53 12.42 14.90 18.80
N ARG A 54 11.93 13.71 19.19
CA ARG A 54 11.30 12.76 18.26
C ARG A 54 9.82 12.57 18.61
N PRO A 55 8.94 12.35 17.61
CA PRO A 55 7.54 12.03 17.88
C PRO A 55 7.44 10.77 18.75
N ALA A 56 6.35 10.63 19.48
CA ALA A 56 6.07 9.42 20.25
C ALA A 56 6.17 8.18 19.34
N MET A 57 6.63 7.05 19.89
CA MET A 57 7.01 5.86 19.11
C MET A 57 5.84 5.30 18.27
N ASP A 58 4.64 5.37 18.82
CA ASP A 58 3.37 5.06 18.14
C ASP A 58 3.11 5.96 16.93
N ILE A 59 3.33 7.28 17.05
CA ILE A 59 3.23 8.22 15.91
C ILE A 59 4.23 7.87 14.81
N GLN A 60 5.45 7.46 15.17
CA GLN A 60 6.44 7.02 14.18
C GLN A 60 5.98 5.78 13.42
N MET A 61 5.36 4.81 14.11
CA MET A 61 4.81 3.60 13.48
C MET A 61 3.61 3.93 12.58
N ILE A 62 2.71 4.81 13.03
CA ILE A 62 1.58 5.29 12.22
C ILE A 62 2.09 5.94 10.92
N LEU A 63 3.07 6.84 11.03
CA LEU A 63 3.63 7.52 9.88
C LEU A 63 4.30 6.55 8.89
N LYS A 64 4.96 5.51 9.40
CA LYS A 64 5.52 4.44 8.56
C LYS A 64 4.41 3.74 7.78
N SER A 65 3.37 3.23 8.45
CA SER A 65 2.27 2.53 7.80
C SER A 65 1.56 3.41 6.75
N LEU A 66 1.36 4.69 7.03
CA LEU A 66 0.77 5.62 6.05
C LEU A 66 1.66 5.81 4.81
N ASN A 67 2.98 5.91 4.98
CA ASN A 67 3.91 6.01 3.85
C ASN A 67 3.98 4.71 3.03
N ASP A 68 4.04 3.57 3.70
CA ASP A 68 4.07 2.25 3.08
C ASP A 68 2.78 2.00 2.25
N SER A 69 1.61 2.36 2.79
CA SER A 69 0.33 2.29 2.06
C SER A 69 0.31 3.24 0.85
N LYS A 70 0.82 4.47 1.01
CA LYS A 70 0.90 5.46 -0.08
C LYS A 70 1.83 4.99 -1.22
N GLU A 71 2.95 4.36 -0.91
CA GLU A 71 3.88 3.78 -1.89
C GLU A 71 3.14 2.78 -2.78
N LEU A 72 2.45 1.80 -2.17
CA LEU A 72 1.66 0.79 -2.89
C LEU A 72 0.55 1.40 -3.75
N VAL A 73 -0.20 2.37 -3.23
CA VAL A 73 -1.26 3.05 -3.99
C VAL A 73 -0.68 3.79 -5.20
N SER A 74 0.46 4.47 -5.03
CA SER A 74 1.13 5.20 -6.11
C SER A 74 1.57 4.25 -7.23
N ASP A 75 2.11 3.09 -6.86
CA ASP A 75 2.56 2.08 -7.82
C ASP A 75 1.38 1.45 -8.57
N VAL A 76 0.24 1.22 -7.90
CA VAL A 76 -0.99 0.77 -8.57
C VAL A 76 -1.50 1.81 -9.56
N MET A 77 -1.49 3.09 -9.21
CA MET A 77 -1.90 4.17 -10.12
C MET A 77 -1.02 4.21 -11.38
N GLN A 78 0.29 3.98 -11.24
CA GLN A 78 1.20 3.87 -12.38
C GLN A 78 0.90 2.62 -13.23
N GLU A 79 0.70 1.46 -12.61
CA GLU A 79 0.39 0.21 -13.33
C GLU A 79 -0.92 0.33 -14.12
N LEU A 80 -1.96 0.94 -13.54
CA LEU A 80 -3.24 1.18 -14.21
C LEU A 80 -3.10 2.12 -15.41
N LYS A 81 -2.25 3.15 -15.31
CA LYS A 81 -1.94 4.03 -16.43
C LYS A 81 -1.27 3.25 -17.57
N LEU A 82 -0.26 2.45 -17.26
CA LEU A 82 0.45 1.63 -18.24
C LEU A 82 -0.50 0.60 -18.88
N ALA A 83 -1.37 -0.05 -18.10
CA ALA A 83 -2.36 -0.97 -18.60
C ALA A 83 -3.33 -0.31 -19.58
N ARG A 84 -3.80 0.91 -19.27
CA ARG A 84 -4.64 1.70 -20.17
C ARG A 84 -3.92 2.06 -21.46
N ASP A 85 -2.67 2.52 -21.38
CA ASP A 85 -1.89 2.93 -22.55
C ASP A 85 -1.58 1.72 -23.45
N ARG A 86 -1.30 0.53 -22.87
CA ARG A 86 -1.18 -0.74 -23.60
C ARG A 86 -2.47 -1.09 -24.36
N ASN A 87 -3.62 -0.93 -23.72
CA ASN A 87 -4.93 -1.22 -24.34
C ASN A 87 -5.31 -0.19 -25.42
N HIS A 88 -4.74 1.02 -25.39
CA HIS A 88 -5.03 2.09 -26.35
C HIS A 88 -4.06 2.12 -27.54
N ALA A 89 -2.89 1.48 -27.42
CA ALA A 89 -1.89 1.38 -28.48
C ALA A 89 -2.18 0.30 -29.54
N ASP A 90 -3.26 -0.48 -29.37
CA ASP A 90 -3.68 -1.51 -30.31
C ASP A 90 -4.96 -1.08 -31.06
N PRO A 91 -4.86 -0.58 -32.31
CA PRO A 91 -6.02 -0.14 -33.09
C PRO A 91 -6.88 -1.29 -33.64
N ASP A 92 -6.47 -2.57 -33.51
CA ASP A 92 -7.15 -3.73 -34.12
C ASP A 92 -7.79 -4.72 -33.11
N CYS A 93 -7.61 -4.53 -31.80
CA CYS A 93 -8.19 -5.43 -30.78
C CYS A 93 -9.73 -5.40 -30.71
N GLY A 94 -10.38 -4.46 -31.40
CA GLY A 94 -11.85 -4.32 -31.43
C GLY A 94 -12.60 -5.15 -32.47
N GLN A 95 -11.93 -5.92 -33.34
CA GLN A 95 -12.60 -6.63 -34.46
C GLN A 95 -12.60 -8.16 -34.40
N ALA A 96 -11.92 -8.79 -33.43
CA ALA A 96 -11.93 -10.24 -33.28
C ALA A 96 -12.82 -10.68 -32.11
N SER A 97 -14.14 -10.61 -32.30
CA SER A 97 -15.11 -11.39 -31.55
C SER A 97 -15.91 -12.21 -32.56
N PHE A 98 -15.56 -13.49 -32.70
CA PHE A 98 -16.41 -14.52 -33.31
C PHE A 98 -17.25 -15.18 -32.21
#